data_AF-A0A511NCP3-F1
#
_entry.id   AF-A0A511NCP3-F1
#
_cell.length_a   1.000
_cell.length_b   1.000
_cell.length_c   1.000
_cell.angle_alpha   90.00
_cell.angle_beta   90.00
_cell.angle_gamma   90.00
#
_symmetry.space_group_name_H-M   'P 1'
#
loop_
_entity.id
_entity.type
_entity.pdbx_description
1 polymer ?
#
loop_
_entity_poly.entity_id
_entity_poly.type
_entity_poly.pdbx_seq_one_letter_code
_entity_poly.pdbx_strand_id
1 'polypeptide(L)'
;MKKGLVLFLFFVAGVVFSQTKNNQTYYFFSIAYGQNNEVFVTDIYEADLESKEIYGKLADRYTTFQNYLLKNGSISSLKEIQTGYEKNYHKKEQALAEQKYLLSTLEKQQFRTKMISYTL
;
A
#
# COMPACT_ATOMS: atom_id res chain seq x y z
N MET A 1 57.40 44.90 4.48
CA MET A 1 56.70 44.27 3.33
C MET A 1 56.84 42.76 3.41
N LYS A 2 55.84 42.04 3.92
CA LYS A 2 55.61 40.61 3.63
C LYS A 2 54.10 40.38 3.73
N LYS A 3 53.57 39.82 2.65
CA LYS A 3 52.17 39.54 2.35
C LYS A 3 51.70 38.38 3.24
N GLY A 4 50.43 38.41 3.62
CA GLY A 4 49.79 37.31 4.33
C GLY A 4 48.31 37.56 4.54
N LEU A 5 47.58 37.88 3.46
CA LEU A 5 46.12 37.91 3.45
C LEU A 5 45.64 36.46 3.56
N VAL A 6 45.39 35.98 4.78
CA VAL A 6 44.78 34.66 5.01
C VAL A 6 43.29 34.80 4.74
N LEU A 7 42.90 34.34 3.56
CA LEU A 7 41.53 34.25 3.10
C LEU A 7 40.81 33.19 3.95
N PHE A 8 40.03 33.61 4.95
CA PHE A 8 39.12 32.71 5.67
C PHE A 8 37.91 32.44 4.77
N LEU A 9 38.06 31.41 3.92
CA LEU A 9 36.93 30.74 3.27
C LEU A 9 36.14 30.03 4.37
N PHE A 10 35.14 30.72 4.93
CA PHE A 10 34.07 30.01 5.61
C PHE A 10 33.37 29.16 4.55
N PHE A 11 33.72 27.87 4.54
CA PHE A 11 32.90 26.83 3.96
C PHE A 11 31.49 27.05 4.50
N VAL A 12 30.60 27.56 3.64
CA VAL A 12 29.19 27.27 3.75
C VAL A 12 29.12 25.77 3.61
N ALA A 13 29.21 25.06 4.73
CA ALA A 13 28.79 23.69 4.84
C ALA A 13 27.31 23.74 4.47
N GLY A 14 27.05 23.60 3.17
CA GLY A 14 25.77 23.21 2.67
C GLY A 14 25.47 21.93 3.42
N VAL A 15 24.66 22.04 4.46
CA VAL A 15 23.86 20.94 4.95
C VAL A 15 22.95 20.64 3.78
N VAL A 16 23.49 19.91 2.82
CA VAL A 16 22.70 19.10 1.91
C VAL A 16 21.99 18.18 2.88
N PHE A 17 20.77 18.56 3.24
CA PHE A 17 19.78 17.64 3.73
C PHE A 17 19.69 16.58 2.65
N SER A 18 20.52 15.55 2.78
CA SER A 18 20.29 14.29 2.12
C SER A 18 18.96 13.84 2.70
N GLN A 19 17.88 14.15 2.00
CA GLN A 19 16.63 13.41 2.14
C GLN A 19 17.00 11.98 1.76
N THR A 20 17.52 11.23 2.72
CA THR A 20 17.65 9.79 2.61
C THR A 20 16.23 9.30 2.43
N LYS A 21 15.84 9.06 1.18
CA LYS A 21 14.60 8.37 0.84
C LYS A 21 14.65 7.03 1.56
N ASN A 22 13.93 6.96 2.68
CA ASN A 22 13.82 5.74 3.45
C ASN A 22 12.75 4.90 2.76
N ASN A 23 13.08 4.41 1.56
CA ASN A 23 12.24 3.48 0.82
C ASN A 23 12.15 2.21 1.66
N GLN A 24 10.94 1.91 2.12
CA GLN A 24 10.65 0.69 2.84
C GLN A 24 9.67 -0.13 2.01
N THR A 25 9.96 -1.42 1.85
CA THR A 25 9.06 -2.35 1.19
C THR A 25 7.90 -2.64 2.14
N TYR A 26 6.69 -2.51 1.64
CA TYR A 26 5.45 -2.86 2.33
C TYR A 26 4.72 -3.95 1.56
N TYR A 27 4.04 -4.82 2.29
CA TYR A 27 3.20 -5.88 1.77
C TYR A 27 1.74 -5.55 2.04
N PHE A 28 0.90 -5.70 1.01
CA PHE A 28 -0.48 -5.28 1.05
C PHE A 28 -1.40 -6.41 0.62
N PHE A 29 -2.64 -6.32 1.08
CA PHE A 29 -3.76 -6.92 0.39
C PHE A 29 -5.00 -6.05 0.57
N SER A 30 -5.85 -6.02 -0.44
CA SER A 30 -7.04 -5.17 -0.48
C SER A 30 -8.30 -6.04 -0.35
N ILE A 31 -9.30 -5.51 0.31
CA ILE A 31 -10.56 -6.19 0.62
C ILE A 31 -11.70 -5.30 0.13
N ALA A 32 -12.62 -5.84 -0.65
CA ALA A 32 -13.84 -5.16 -1.05
C ALA A 32 -15.06 -6.05 -0.78
N TYR A 33 -15.98 -5.54 0.03
CA TYR A 33 -17.25 -6.19 0.33
C TYR A 33 -18.26 -5.83 -0.76
N GLY A 34 -18.64 -6.83 -1.53
CA GLY A 34 -19.63 -6.74 -2.58
C GLY A 34 -21.04 -6.99 -2.07
N GLN A 35 -21.99 -7.04 -3.00
CA GLN A 35 -23.36 -7.49 -2.73
C GLN A 35 -23.42 -9.01 -2.56
N ASN A 36 -24.55 -9.52 -2.06
CA ASN A 36 -24.82 -10.95 -1.96
C ASN A 36 -23.77 -11.73 -1.14
N ASN A 37 -23.23 -11.11 -0.09
CA ASN A 37 -22.16 -11.65 0.75
C ASN A 37 -20.87 -12.00 -0.02
N GLU A 38 -20.64 -11.42 -1.19
CA GLU A 38 -19.35 -11.58 -1.88
C GLU A 38 -18.28 -10.70 -1.25
N VAL A 39 -17.07 -11.22 -1.12
CA VAL A 39 -15.91 -10.44 -0.65
C VAL A 39 -14.74 -10.71 -1.59
N PHE A 40 -14.25 -9.65 -2.22
CA PHE A 40 -13.09 -9.72 -3.10
C PHE A 40 -11.84 -9.43 -2.27
N VAL A 41 -10.88 -10.35 -2.29
CA VAL A 41 -9.62 -10.23 -1.55
C VAL A 41 -8.48 -10.41 -2.54
N THR A 42 -7.54 -9.47 -2.60
CA THR A 42 -6.38 -9.62 -3.50
C THR A 42 -5.43 -10.71 -2.98
N ASP A 43 -4.58 -11.24 -3.85
CA ASP A 43 -3.29 -11.78 -3.41
C ASP A 43 -2.45 -10.70 -2.69
N ILE A 44 -1.38 -11.14 -2.03
CA ILE A 44 -0.45 -10.23 -1.38
C ILE A 44 0.52 -9.68 -2.41
N TYR A 45 0.58 -8.36 -2.50
CA TYR A 45 1.48 -7.65 -3.40
C TYR A 45 2.37 -6.70 -2.61
N GLU A 46 3.51 -6.36 -3.19
CA GLU A 46 4.51 -5.51 -2.57
C GLU A 46 4.58 -4.14 -3.25
N ALA A 47 4.90 -3.11 -2.48
CA ALA A 47 5.23 -1.81 -3.02
C ALA A 47 6.29 -1.13 -2.15
N ASP A 48 7.26 -0.51 -2.81
CA ASP A 48 8.25 0.33 -2.16
C ASP A 48 7.68 1.74 -2.00
N LEU A 49 7.52 2.17 -0.75
CA LEU A 49 6.97 3.48 -0.42
C LEU A 49 7.86 4.20 0.59
N GLU A 50 7.85 5.53 0.54
CA GLU A 50 8.40 6.33 1.62
C GLU A 50 7.46 6.23 2.83
N SER A 51 8.02 6.00 4.03
CA SER A 51 7.22 5.71 5.24
C SER A 51 6.18 6.78 5.60
N LYS A 52 6.40 8.03 5.19
CA LYS A 52 5.46 9.15 5.41
C LYS A 52 4.23 9.09 4.50
N GLU A 53 4.31 8.35 3.40
CA GLU A 53 3.25 8.31 2.38
C GLU A 53 2.27 7.15 2.58
N ILE A 54 2.61 6.16 3.41
CA ILE A 54 1.82 4.92 3.59
C ILE A 54 0.35 5.24 3.92
N TYR A 55 0.10 6.04 4.95
CA TYR A 55 -1.26 6.35 5.42
C TYR A 55 -2.02 7.26 4.45
N GLY A 56 -1.31 8.13 3.72
CA GLY A 56 -1.93 9.01 2.73
C GLY A 56 -2.35 8.28 1.47
N LYS A 57 -1.69 7.16 1.13
CA LYS A 57 -1.88 6.44 -0.14
C LYS A 57 -2.85 5.25 -0.06
N LEU A 58 -3.26 4.80 1.14
CA LEU A 58 -4.15 3.63 1.27
C LEU A 58 -5.49 3.83 0.55
N ALA A 59 -6.08 5.04 0.61
CA ALA A 59 -7.36 5.33 -0.05
C ALA A 59 -7.25 5.29 -1.58
N ASP A 60 -6.18 5.88 -2.13
CA ASP A 60 -5.91 5.89 -3.57
C ASP A 60 -5.64 4.48 -4.10
N ARG A 61 -4.90 3.68 -3.32
CA ARG A 61 -4.59 2.28 -3.68
C ARG A 61 -5.82 1.40 -3.61
N TYR A 62 -6.69 1.59 -2.61
CA TYR A 62 -7.98 0.92 -2.58
C TYR A 62 -8.87 1.33 -3.76
N THR A 63 -8.89 2.61 -4.14
CA THR A 63 -9.61 3.09 -5.33
C THR A 63 -9.09 2.41 -6.61
N THR A 64 -7.77 2.23 -6.71
CA THR A 64 -7.14 1.50 -7.82
C THR A 64 -7.62 0.04 -7.87
N PHE A 65 -7.71 -0.63 -6.72
CA PHE A 65 -8.24 -1.98 -6.63
C PHE A 65 -9.72 -2.05 -7.06
N GLN A 66 -10.58 -1.13 -6.61
CA GLN A 66 -11.98 -1.10 -7.04
C GLN A 66 -12.12 -0.95 -8.56
N ASN A 67 -11.32 -0.06 -9.16
CA ASN A 67 -11.28 0.13 -10.61
C ASN A 67 -10.76 -1.13 -11.34
N TYR A 68 -9.80 -1.85 -10.75
CA TYR A 68 -9.33 -3.12 -11.29
C TYR A 68 -10.43 -4.19 -11.31
N LEU A 69 -11.21 -4.31 -10.23
CA LEU A 69 -12.35 -5.24 -10.19
C LEU A 69 -13.35 -4.94 -11.30
N LEU A 70 -13.66 -3.65 -11.52
CA LEU A 70 -14.57 -3.21 -12.58
C LEU A 70 -14.00 -3.53 -13.96
N LYS A 71 -12.73 -3.17 -14.21
CA LYS A 71 -12.07 -3.34 -15.51
C LYS A 71 -11.98 -4.82 -15.92
N ASN A 72 -11.77 -5.71 -14.95
CA ASN A 72 -11.67 -7.15 -15.18
C ASN A 72 -13.02 -7.89 -15.12
N GLY A 73 -14.14 -7.16 -15.01
CA GLY A 73 -15.47 -7.76 -14.98
C GLY A 73 -15.78 -8.58 -13.73
N SER A 74 -15.01 -8.42 -12.65
CA SER A 74 -15.32 -9.04 -11.34
C SER A 74 -16.56 -8.41 -10.71
N ILE A 75 -16.83 -7.15 -11.06
CA ILE A 75 -18.06 -6.40 -10.76
C ILE A 75 -18.50 -5.68 -12.04
N SER A 76 -19.79 -5.35 -12.17
CA SER A 76 -20.31 -4.59 -13.31
C SER A 76 -20.43 -3.08 -13.03
N SER A 77 -20.39 -2.70 -11.75
CA SER A 77 -20.44 -1.31 -11.31
C SER A 77 -19.74 -1.13 -9.96
N LEU A 78 -19.11 0.04 -9.74
CA LEU A 78 -18.56 0.40 -8.42
C LEU A 78 -19.64 0.42 -7.32
N LYS A 79 -20.92 0.59 -7.67
CA LYS A 79 -22.04 0.56 -6.72
C LYS A 79 -22.28 -0.82 -6.10
N GLU A 80 -21.73 -1.88 -6.68
CA GLU A 80 -21.78 -3.22 -6.08
C GLU A 80 -20.88 -3.34 -4.86
N ILE A 81 -19.86 -2.48 -4.73
CA ILE A 81 -18.99 -2.44 -3.57
C ILE A 81 -19.64 -1.58 -2.49
N GLN A 82 -19.92 -2.19 -1.34
CA GLN A 82 -20.53 -1.53 -0.19
C GLN A 82 -19.47 -0.83 0.68
N THR A 83 -18.36 -1.51 0.90
CA THR A 83 -17.24 -1.03 1.72
C THR A 83 -15.98 -1.81 1.40
N GLY A 84 -14.84 -1.36 1.90
CA GLY A 84 -13.58 -2.05 1.80
C GLY A 84 -12.43 -1.17 2.21
N TYR A 85 -11.24 -1.76 2.21
CA TYR A 85 -10.03 -1.10 2.65
C TYR A 85 -8.81 -1.90 2.20
N GLU A 86 -7.64 -1.29 2.39
CA GLU A 86 -6.36 -1.90 2.15
C GLU A 86 -5.61 -2.09 3.47
N LYS A 87 -5.02 -3.27 3.65
CA LYS A 87 -4.12 -3.53 4.79
C LYS A 87 -2.68 -3.47 4.31
N ASN A 88 -1.79 -3.01 5.19
CA ASN A 88 -0.36 -2.94 4.96
C ASN A 88 0.42 -3.58 6.10
N TYR A 89 1.57 -4.18 5.75
CA TYR A 89 2.46 -4.87 6.68
C TYR A 89 3.91 -4.65 6.29
N HIS A 90 4.81 -4.70 7.27
CA HIS A 90 6.25 -4.61 7.03
C HIS A 90 6.91 -5.96 6.72
N LYS A 91 6.20 -7.07 6.95
CA LYS A 91 6.69 -8.45 6.72
C LYS A 91 5.68 -9.24 5.90
N LYS A 92 6.16 -9.98 4.90
CA LYS A 92 5.32 -10.78 4.01
C LYS A 92 4.60 -11.91 4.75
N GLU A 93 5.31 -12.56 5.66
CA GLU A 93 4.77 -13.68 6.45
C GLU A 93 3.62 -13.22 7.34
N GLN A 94 3.71 -11.99 7.87
CA GLN A 94 2.64 -11.39 8.66
C GLN A 94 1.41 -11.12 7.78
N ALA A 95 1.60 -10.53 6.59
CA ALA A 95 0.51 -10.32 5.65
C ALA A 95 -0.18 -11.64 5.27
N LEU A 96 0.60 -12.70 5.01
CA LEU A 96 0.09 -14.04 4.67
C LEU A 96 -0.73 -14.65 5.82
N ALA A 97 -0.22 -14.59 7.04
CA ALA A 97 -0.92 -15.12 8.21
C ALA A 97 -2.24 -14.39 8.46
N GLU A 98 -2.21 -13.05 8.38
CA GLU A 98 -3.38 -12.19 8.58
C GLU A 98 -4.43 -12.37 7.49
N GLN A 99 -4.02 -12.48 6.23
CA GLN A 99 -4.92 -12.76 5.12
C GLN A 99 -5.57 -14.14 5.32
N LYS A 100 -4.80 -15.18 5.62
CA LYS A 100 -5.35 -16.52 5.87
C LYS A 100 -6.35 -16.52 7.03
N TYR A 101 -6.05 -15.80 8.11
CA TYR A 101 -6.96 -15.64 9.24
C TYR A 101 -8.26 -14.91 8.85
N LEU A 102 -8.16 -13.83 8.06
CA LEU A 102 -9.31 -13.13 7.51
C LEU A 102 -10.18 -14.06 6.67
N LEU A 103 -9.59 -14.80 5.73
CA LEU A 103 -10.31 -15.72 4.85
C LEU A 103 -11.09 -16.78 5.65
N SER A 104 -10.45 -17.37 6.66
CA SER A 104 -11.12 -18.32 7.56
C SER A 104 -12.27 -17.69 8.35
N THR A 105 -12.12 -16.43 8.76
CA THR A 105 -13.18 -15.69 9.47
C THR A 105 -14.36 -15.41 8.56
N LEU A 106 -14.10 -14.96 7.33
CA LEU A 106 -15.13 -14.69 6.32
C LEU A 106 -15.91 -15.96 5.98
N GLU A 107 -15.22 -17.09 5.82
CA GLU A 107 -15.85 -18.40 5.58
C GLU A 107 -16.78 -18.80 6.72
N LYS A 108 -16.35 -18.68 7.98
CA LYS A 108 -17.20 -18.96 9.16
C LYS A 108 -18.43 -18.06 9.24
N GLN A 109 -18.32 -16.83 8.72
CA GLN A 109 -19.41 -15.86 8.64
C GLN A 109 -20.27 -16.03 7.38
N GLN A 110 -20.05 -17.10 6.60
CA GLN A 110 -20.79 -17.42 5.37
C GLN A 110 -20.65 -16.38 4.25
N PHE A 111 -19.53 -15.65 4.21
CA PHE A 111 -19.16 -14.85 3.05
C PHE A 111 -18.62 -15.72 1.90
N ARG A 112 -18.96 -15.34 0.67
CA ARG A 112 -18.42 -15.91 -0.57
C ARG A 112 -17.16 -15.17 -0.97
N THR A 113 -16.03 -15.66 -0.50
CA THR A 113 -14.76 -15.00 -0.76
C THR A 113 -14.24 -15.35 -2.16
N LYS A 114 -13.80 -14.33 -2.90
CA LYS A 114 -13.19 -14.43 -4.22
C LYS A 114 -11.77 -13.90 -4.14
N MET A 115 -10.79 -14.78 -4.34
CA MET A 115 -9.39 -14.37 -4.44
C MET A 115 -9.14 -13.72 -5.81
N ILE A 116 -8.52 -12.55 -5.81
CA ILE A 116 -8.24 -11.76 -6.99
C ILE A 116 -6.73 -11.73 -7.18
N SER A 117 -6.25 -12.30 -8.29
CA SER A 117 -4.87 -12.06 -8.70
C SER A 117 -4.77 -10.61 -9.14
N TYR A 118 -4.04 -9.82 -8.36
CA TYR A 118 -3.96 -8.39 -8.47
C TYR A 118 -2.52 -7.99 -8.79
N THR A 119 -2.39 -7.17 -9.82
CA THR A 119 -1.09 -6.64 -10.24
C THR A 119 -1.25 -5.15 -10.44
N LEU A 120 -0.41 -4.38 -9.75
CA LEU A 120 -0.33 -2.92 -9.84
C LEU A 120 0.46 -2.48 -11.07
#